data_AF-A0A212R9R8-F1
#
_entry.id   AF-A0A212R9R8-F1
#
_cell.length_a   1.000
_cell.length_b   1.000
_cell.length_c   1.000
_cell.angle_alpha   90.00
_cell.angle_beta   90.00
_cell.angle_gamma   90.00
#
_symmetry.space_group_name_H-M   'P 1'
#
loop_
_entity.id
_entity.type
_entity.pdbx_description
1 polymer ?
#
loop_
_entity_poly.entity_id
_entity_poly.type
_entity_poly.pdbx_seq_one_letter_code
_entity_poly.pdbx_strand_id
1 'polypeptide(L)' 'MNEIAHDSSAKLLTMAGQIADFYKSSGATAPEAIAGHINKFWTPKMREDFLAAAGGRTLEPAALEAARGLVKRRKAQAF' A
#
# COMPACT_ATOMS: atom_id res chain seq x y z
N MET A 1 6.78 24.86 12.61
CA MET A 1 6.11 23.57 12.92
C MET A 1 5.48 23.04 11.65
N ASN A 2 6.02 21.98 11.04
CA ASN A 2 5.38 21.31 9.89
C ASN A 2 5.64 19.80 9.99
N GLU A 3 5.02 19.17 10.98
CA GLU A 3 5.18 17.75 11.34
C GLU A 3 4.12 16.83 10.71
N ILE A 4 3.39 17.30 9.68
CA ILE A 4 2.22 16.57 9.14
C ILE A 4 2.60 15.49 8.10
N ALA A 5 3.86 15.46 7.64
CA ALA A 5 4.29 14.47 6.66
C ALA A 5 4.49 13.06 7.25
N HIS A 6 4.83 12.92 8.54
CA HIS A 6 5.13 11.60 9.13
C HIS A 6 3.86 10.78 9.48
N ASP A 7 2.77 11.47 9.82
CA ASP A 7 1.52 10.82 10.28
C ASP A 7 0.72 10.23 9.11
N SER A 8 0.72 10.94 7.98
CA SER A 8 -0.02 10.54 6.77
C SER A 8 0.48 9.21 6.21
N SER A 9 1.80 9.06 6.10
CA SER A 9 2.44 7.84 5.61
C SER A 9 2.17 6.64 6.52
N ALA A 10 2.32 6.80 7.83
CA ALA A 10 2.06 5.75 8.80
C ALA A 10 0.60 5.30 8.76
N LYS A 11 -0.34 6.25 8.60
CA LYS A 11 -1.76 5.95 8.46
C LYS A 11 -2.08 5.16 7.19
N LEU A 12 -1.41 5.48 6.08
CA LEU A 12 -1.51 4.70 4.84
C LEU A 12 -1.00 3.26 5.05
N LEU A 13 0.09 3.07 5.78
CA LEU A 13 0.59 1.72 6.11
C LEU A 13 -0.44 0.92 6.91
N THR A 14 -1.03 1.53 7.93
CA THR A 14 -2.08 0.90 8.75
C THR A 14 -3.32 0.55 7.91
N MET A 15 -3.79 1.47 7.06
CA MET A 15 -4.92 1.21 6.17
C MET A 15 -4.63 0.07 5.19
N ALA A 16 -3.43 0.03 4.61
CA ALA A 16 -3.04 -1.06 3.71
C ALA A 16 -3.01 -2.41 4.44
N GLY A 17 -2.53 -2.43 5.69
CA GLY A 17 -2.58 -3.62 6.56
C GLY A 17 -4.01 -4.08 6.85
N GLN A 18 -4.93 -3.15 7.13
CA GLN A 18 -6.35 -3.45 7.35
C GLN A 18 -7.03 -4.01 6.10
N ILE A 19 -6.75 -3.46 4.92
CA ILE A 19 -7.24 -4.00 3.64
C ILE A 19 -6.68 -5.41 3.43
N ALA A 20 -5.40 -5.63 3.71
CA ALA A 20 -4.78 -6.94 3.59
C ALA A 20 -5.40 -7.98 4.53
N ASP A 21 -5.69 -7.60 5.77
CA ASP A 21 -6.35 -8.47 6.75
C ASP A 21 -7.79 -8.82 6.34
N PHE A 22 -8.53 -7.86 5.80
CA PHE A 22 -9.87 -8.09 5.25
C PHE A 22 -9.87 -9.12 4.11
N TYR A 23 -8.92 -8.99 3.17
CA TYR A 23 -8.78 -9.95 2.06
C TYR A 23 -8.30 -11.33 2.53
N LYS A 24 -7.41 -11.37 3.53
CA LYS A 24 -6.94 -12.60 4.18
C LYS A 24 -8.11 -13.35 4.84
N SER A 25 -8.99 -12.63 5.53
CA SER A 25 -10.21 -13.19 6.14
C SER A 25 -11.22 -13.68 5.08
N SER A 26 -11.28 -13.00 3.93
CA SER A 26 -12.17 -13.38 2.82
C SER A 26 -11.69 -14.60 2.00
N GLY A 27 -10.58 -15.24 2.37
CA GLY A 27 -10.00 -16.39 1.64
C GLY A 27 -9.33 -16.03 0.31
N ALA A 28 -9.20 -14.74 0.01
CA ALA A 28 -8.57 -14.22 -1.19
C ALA A 28 -7.22 -13.60 -0.84
N THR A 29 -6.20 -14.43 -0.61
CA THR A 29 -4.79 -13.99 -0.45
C THR A 29 -4.18 -13.63 -1.80
N ALA A 30 -4.79 -12.69 -2.51
CA ALA A 30 -4.29 -12.19 -3.78
C ALA A 30 -3.68 -10.79 -3.57
N PRO A 31 -2.33 -10.66 -3.50
CA PRO A 31 -1.68 -9.35 -3.48
C PRO A 31 -2.09 -8.47 -4.67
N GLU A 32 -2.48 -9.09 -5.79
CA GLU A 32 -3.06 -8.40 -6.96
C GLU A 32 -4.42 -7.75 -6.71
N ALA A 33 -5.26 -8.37 -5.89
CA ALA A 33 -6.57 -7.84 -5.51
C ALA A 33 -6.41 -6.65 -4.56
N ILE A 34 -5.53 -6.77 -3.56
CA ILE A 34 -5.18 -5.67 -2.64
C ILE A 34 -4.60 -4.49 -3.43
N ALA A 35 -3.63 -4.75 -4.31
CA ALA A 35 -3.03 -3.72 -5.17
C ALA A 35 -4.07 -3.08 -6.10
N GLY A 36 -5.07 -3.84 -6.57
CA GLY A 36 -6.16 -3.35 -7.40
C GLY A 36 -7.10 -2.44 -6.63
N HIS A 37 -7.46 -2.83 -5.41
CA HIS A 37 -8.26 -2.02 -4.50
C HIS A 37 -7.55 -0.71 -4.18
N ILE A 38 -6.29 -0.76 -3.74
CA ILE A 38 -5.51 0.44 -3.44
C ILE A 38 -5.42 1.35 -4.68
N ASN A 39 -5.21 0.81 -5.88
CA ASN A 39 -5.14 1.65 -7.09
C ASN A 39 -6.47 2.35 -7.40
N LYS A 40 -7.60 1.65 -7.19
CA LYS A 40 -8.95 2.15 -7.46
C LYS A 40 -9.41 3.20 -6.45
N PHE A 41 -9.04 3.03 -5.17
CA PHE A 41 -9.49 3.91 -4.09
C PHE A 41 -8.47 5.01 -3.75
N TRP A 42 -7.18 4.82 -4.04
CA TRP A 42 -6.14 5.79 -3.69
C TRP A 42 -5.65 6.56 -4.91
N THR A 43 -5.39 7.85 -4.67
CA THR A 43 -4.79 8.76 -5.64
C THR A 43 -3.32 8.39 -5.92
N PRO A 44 -2.76 8.77 -7.07
CA PRO A 44 -1.36 8.51 -7.41
C PRO A 44 -0.39 9.02 -6.32
N LYS A 45 -0.66 10.20 -5.73
CA LYS A 45 0.17 10.76 -4.66
C LYS A 45 0.17 9.91 -3.39
N MET A 46 -0.97 9.38 -2.96
CA MET A 46 -1.05 8.46 -1.81
C MET A 46 -0.27 7.16 -2.07
N ARG A 47 -0.28 6.66 -3.31
CA ARG A 47 0.51 5.47 -3.67
C ARG A 47 2.00 5.72 -3.61
N GLU A 48 2.44 6.90 -4.06
CA GLU A 48 3.84 7.31 -3.94
C GLU A 48 4.27 7.44 -2.48
N ASP A 49 3.45 8.10 -1.66
CA ASP A 49 3.72 8.29 -0.24
C ASP A 49 3.80 6.95 0.50
N PHE A 50 2.87 6.04 0.22
CA PHE A 50 2.90 4.67 0.74
C PHE A 50 4.13 3.88 0.29
N LEU A 51 4.54 4.01 -0.97
CA LEU A 51 5.74 3.31 -1.47
C LEU A 51 7.03 3.89 -0.90
N ALA A 52 7.10 5.22 -0.71
CA ALA A 52 8.21 5.87 -0.03
C ALA A 52 8.29 5.43 1.44
N ALA A 53 7.15 5.36 2.12
CA ALA A 53 7.05 4.84 3.48
C ALA A 53 7.42 3.36 3.56
N ALA A 54 7.05 2.58 2.55
CA ALA A 54 7.36 1.17 2.44
C ALA A 54 8.84 0.87 2.14
N GLY A 55 9.53 1.79 1.46
CA GLY A 55 10.97 1.67 1.21
C GLY A 55 11.84 2.13 2.38
N GLY A 56 11.32 3.02 3.24
CA GLY A 56 12.09 3.69 4.29
C GLY A 56 11.91 3.14 5.72
N ARG A 57 11.03 2.17 5.95
CA ARG A 57 10.76 1.60 7.30
C ARG A 57 10.60 0.08 7.26
N THR A 58 10.80 -0.55 8.41
CA THR A 58 10.37 -1.94 8.63
C THR A 58 8.85 -2.00 8.63
N LEU A 59 8.26 -2.63 7.61
CA LEU A 59 6.81 -2.86 7.55
C LEU A 59 6.44 -4.25 8.03
N GLU A 60 5.20 -4.36 8.49
CA GLU A 60 4.52 -5.63 8.61
C GLU A 60 4.52 -6.40 7.27
N PRO A 61 4.72 -7.73 7.28
CA PRO A 61 4.91 -8.54 6.08
C PRO A 61 3.73 -8.43 5.10
N ALA A 62 2.49 -8.28 5.60
CA ALA A 62 1.31 -8.10 4.77
C ALA A 62 1.32 -6.77 3.97
N ALA A 63 1.77 -5.67 4.60
CA ALA A 63 1.87 -4.37 3.95
C ALA A 63 3.03 -4.33 2.93
N LEU A 64 4.14 -5.00 3.23
CA LEU A 64 5.28 -5.14 2.31
C LEU A 64 4.87 -5.89 1.03
N GLU A 65 4.17 -7.03 1.16
CA GLU A 65 3.71 -7.82 0.02
C GLU A 65 2.69 -7.04 -0.84
N ALA A 66 1.80 -6.27 -0.21
CA ALA A 66 0.90 -5.36 -0.91
C ALA A 66 1.68 -4.25 -1.67
N ALA A 67 2.69 -3.65 -1.02
CA ALA A 67 3.56 -2.65 -1.65
C ALA A 67 4.32 -3.21 -2.86
N ARG A 68 4.84 -4.42 -2.76
CA ARG A 68 5.50 -5.12 -3.88
C ARG A 68 4.54 -5.36 -5.04
N GLY A 69 3.28 -5.70 -4.75
CA GLY A 69 2.23 -5.81 -5.76
C GLY A 69 1.96 -4.49 -6.49
N LEU A 70 1.95 -3.37 -5.77
CA LEU A 70 1.80 -2.03 -6.35
C LEU A 70 2.99 -1.65 -7.25
N VAL A 71 4.23 -1.97 -6.88
CA VAL A 71 5.41 -1.72 -7.73
C VAL A 71 5.35 -2.50 -9.04
N LYS A 72 4.99 -3.79 -8.99
CA LYS A 72 4.78 -4.62 -10.20
C LYS A 72 3.73 -4.01 -11.12
N ARG A 73 2.58 -3.61 -10.56
CA ARG A 73 1.48 -3.03 -11.35
C ARG A 73 1.84 -1.64 -11.90
N ARG A 74 2.60 -0.83 -11.16
CA ARG A 74 3.09 0.47 -11.65
C ARG A 74 4.01 0.28 -12.85
N LYS A 75 4.94 -0.68 -12.81
CA LYS A 75 5.79 -1.01 -13.97
C LYS A 75 4.98 -1.44 -15.19
N ALA A 76 3.85 -2.14 -14.99
CA ALA A 76 2.97 -2.57 -16.07
C ALA A 76 2.06 -1.45 -16.62
N GLN A 77 1.76 -0.42 -15.83
CA GLN A 77 0.94 0.74 -16.25
C GLN A 77 1.77 1.95 -16.72
N ALA A 78 3.09 1.83 -16.75
CA ALA A 78 3.96 2.83 -17.36
C ALA A 78 4.09 2.53 -18.86
N PHE A 79 3.13 3.02 -19.65
CA PHE A 79 3.20 3.16 -21.10
C PHE A 79 2.51 4.45 -21.52
#